data_AF-A0A1X1XWX9-F1
#
_entry.id   AF-A0A1X1XWX9-F1
#
_cell.length_a   1.000
_cell.length_b   1.000
_cell.length_c   1.000
_cell.angle_alpha   90.00
_cell.angle_beta   90.00
_cell.angle_gamma   90.00
#
_symmetry.space_group_name_H-M   'P 1'
#
loop_
_entity.id
_entity.type
_entity.pdbx_description
1 polymer ?
#
loop_
_entity_poly.entity_id
_entity_poly.type
_entity_poly.pdbx_seq_one_letter_code
_entity_poly.pdbx_strand_id
1 'polypeptide(L)'
;MAEGDWRHDRFDQRHLIELHRRGLLDRLPMELGPMPIADLGPQLWQDLIRWRIVDGATETLNPEAEKLFTGLINYEWAVWGIVLLYNERRPITADLPKELFQYGVQYAVRDIPRATFMFSVLEHRVTTAVLANGDIDISSDPVEGPRDSDVERQIAKILLTVLDPAQLWGPYPMPRVSIPAPHSGPRKLSAPRTADPKERKKVVSSTTAQLRSAGVSTQSRAVIAELLRQDNVAAAQITVTCATPTGRSTAHENAAGVLFFGGTKTGIVVSYPVRAVDQRPWVTYEPGSAESLARAVAAIREGLDAADPAAITVR
;
A
#
# COMPACT_ATOMS: atom_id res chain seq x y z
N MET A 1 -9.25 -17.37 32.32
CA MET A 1 -8.12 -16.60 31.75
C MET A 1 -8.69 -15.27 31.32
N ALA A 2 -8.25 -14.19 31.95
CA ALA A 2 -8.83 -12.86 31.76
C ALA A 2 -8.39 -12.29 30.40
N GLU A 3 -9.35 -11.79 29.63
CA GLU A 3 -9.12 -10.95 28.45
C GLU A 3 -8.44 -9.65 28.88
N GLY A 4 -7.11 -9.59 28.81
CA GLY A 4 -6.37 -8.37 29.18
C GLY A 4 -4.88 -8.39 28.91
N ASP A 5 -4.23 -9.55 28.89
CA ASP A 5 -2.76 -9.63 28.94
C ASP A 5 -2.04 -9.60 27.59
N TRP A 6 -2.75 -9.80 26.47
CA TRP A 6 -2.16 -9.94 25.12
C TRP A 6 -1.64 -8.63 24.49
N ARG A 7 -1.86 -7.49 25.16
CA ARG A 7 -1.47 -6.18 24.62
C ARG A 7 -0.06 -5.75 25.02
N HIS A 8 0.61 -6.47 25.92
CA HIS A 8 1.92 -6.08 26.46
C HIS A 8 3.14 -6.57 25.67
N ASP A 9 3.00 -7.56 24.78
CA ASP A 9 4.09 -8.06 23.94
C ASP A 9 3.83 -7.79 22.45
N ARG A 10 3.91 -6.52 22.05
CA ARG A 10 3.67 -6.08 20.67
C ARG A 10 4.72 -5.08 20.22
N PHE A 11 5.47 -5.43 19.18
CA PHE A 11 6.35 -4.48 18.50
C PHE A 11 5.51 -3.56 17.60
N ASP A 12 5.75 -2.25 17.67
CA ASP A 12 4.94 -1.26 16.96
C ASP A 12 5.71 0.02 16.60
N GLN A 13 5.00 0.99 16.01
CA GLN A 13 5.55 2.28 15.60
C GLN A 13 6.24 3.05 16.73
N ARG A 14 5.82 2.87 17.99
CA ARG A 14 6.39 3.57 19.14
C ARG A 14 7.78 3.03 19.47
N HIS A 15 8.01 1.73 19.26
CA HIS A 15 9.33 1.12 19.41
C HIS A 15 10.32 1.66 18.37
N LEU A 16 9.88 1.86 17.12
CA LEU A 16 10.69 2.51 16.08
C LEU A 16 11.05 3.96 16.44
N ILE A 17 10.11 4.71 17.02
CA ILE A 17 10.37 6.07 17.53
C ILE A 17 11.40 6.04 18.66
N GLU A 18 11.31 5.11 19.60
CA GLU A 18 12.26 5.00 20.70
C GLU A 18 13.68 4.68 20.21
N LEU A 19 13.81 3.76 19.25
CA LEU A 19 15.10 3.46 18.61
C LEU A 19 15.67 4.67 17.87
N HIS A 20 14.84 5.43 17.15
CA HIS A 20 15.27 6.66 16.48
C HIS A 20 15.70 7.74 17.47
N ARG A 21 14.93 7.95 18.55
CA ARG A 21 15.24 8.93 19.61
C ARG A 21 16.59 8.68 20.26
N ARG A 22 17.00 7.41 20.36
CA ARG A 22 18.28 6.99 20.92
C ARG A 22 19.42 6.92 19.90
N GLY A 23 19.17 7.28 18.63
CA GLY A 23 20.18 7.25 17.57
C GLY A 23 20.53 5.85 17.08
N LEU A 24 19.71 4.84 17.39
CA LEU A 24 19.87 3.47 16.86
C LEU A 24 19.22 3.30 15.48
N LEU A 25 18.33 4.23 15.09
CA LEU A 25 17.84 4.38 13.73
C LEU A 25 18.10 5.81 13.27
N ASP A 26 18.74 5.98 12.11
CA ASP A 26 19.02 7.32 11.57
C ASP A 26 17.76 8.04 11.10
N ARG A 27 16.70 7.28 10.78
CA ARG A 27 15.43 7.81 10.26
C ARG A 27 14.27 6.88 10.59
N LEU A 28 13.06 7.42 10.52
CA LEU A 28 11.83 6.64 10.64
C LEU A 28 11.33 6.17 9.26
N PRO A 29 10.74 4.97 9.17
CA PRO A 29 10.15 4.44 7.94
C PRO A 29 8.79 5.09 7.67
N MET A 30 8.82 6.31 7.10
CA MET A 30 7.63 7.13 6.85
C MET A 30 6.62 6.47 5.90
N GLU A 31 7.07 5.50 5.11
CA GLU A 31 6.26 4.67 4.20
C GLU A 31 5.24 3.81 4.96
N LEU A 32 5.49 3.49 6.23
CA LEU A 32 4.54 2.80 7.11
C LEU A 32 3.43 3.72 7.65
N GLY A 33 3.42 4.99 7.24
CA GLY A 33 2.38 5.95 7.58
C GLY A 33 2.71 6.82 8.81
N PRO A 34 1.73 7.62 9.28
CA PRO A 34 1.95 8.55 10.37
C PRO A 34 2.27 7.80 11.66
N MET A 35 3.31 8.27 12.36
CA MET A 35 3.80 7.68 13.61
C MET A 35 3.22 8.45 14.80
N PRO A 36 2.67 7.79 15.84
CA PRO A 36 2.12 8.47 17.00
C PRO A 36 3.21 9.08 17.89
N ILE A 37 3.15 10.38 18.15
CA ILE A 37 4.15 11.13 18.96
C ILE A 37 3.75 11.14 20.45
N ALA A 38 3.26 10.02 20.98
CA ALA A 38 2.93 9.94 22.41
C ALA A 38 4.13 9.37 23.19
N ASP A 39 4.67 10.15 24.12
CA ASP A 39 5.64 9.67 25.11
C ASP A 39 4.90 8.83 26.16
N LEU A 40 5.19 7.53 26.22
CA LEU A 40 4.52 6.57 27.10
C LEU A 40 5.45 6.00 28.17
N GLY A 41 6.61 6.62 28.41
CA GLY A 41 7.51 6.26 29.52
C GLY A 41 8.45 5.08 29.23
N PRO A 42 9.17 4.58 30.26
CA PRO A 42 10.36 3.71 30.10
C PRO A 42 10.08 2.30 29.58
N GLN A 43 8.81 1.90 29.47
CA GLN A 43 8.41 0.53 29.15
C GLN A 43 8.91 0.09 27.76
N LEU A 44 8.86 0.98 26.76
CA LEU A 44 9.30 0.67 25.38
C LEU A 44 10.77 0.24 25.30
N TRP A 45 11.65 0.89 26.08
CA TRP A 45 13.07 0.55 26.09
C TRP A 45 13.34 -0.79 26.78
N GLN A 46 12.62 -1.05 27.87
CA GLN A 46 12.70 -2.33 28.57
C GLN A 46 12.20 -3.47 27.69
N ASP A 47 11.17 -3.23 26.87
CA ASP A 47 10.66 -4.18 25.88
C ASP A 47 11.72 -4.51 24.81
N LEU A 48 12.38 -3.49 24.25
CA LEU A 48 13.47 -3.67 23.27
C LEU A 48 14.64 -4.52 23.81
N ILE A 49 15.01 -4.33 25.08
CA ILE A 49 16.05 -5.14 25.74
C ILE A 49 15.54 -6.55 26.03
N ARG A 50 14.31 -6.68 26.57
CA ARG A 50 13.69 -7.95 26.92
C ARG A 50 13.52 -8.86 25.69
N TRP A 51 13.16 -8.28 24.55
CA TRP A 51 13.03 -8.98 23.27
C TRP A 51 14.38 -9.17 22.54
N ARG A 52 15.49 -8.72 23.14
CA ARG A 52 16.86 -8.82 22.58
C ARG A 52 17.03 -8.12 21.22
N ILE A 53 16.20 -7.11 20.95
CA ILE A 53 16.39 -6.19 19.84
C ILE A 53 17.59 -5.29 20.12
N VAL A 54 17.72 -4.89 21.39
CA VAL A 54 18.86 -4.14 21.93
C VAL A 54 19.59 -5.01 22.96
N ASP A 55 20.92 -4.99 22.92
CA ASP A 55 21.75 -5.54 23.98
C ASP A 55 21.74 -4.59 25.19
N GLY A 56 21.26 -5.07 26.34
CA GLY A 56 21.13 -4.25 27.54
C GLY A 56 22.46 -3.84 28.21
N ALA A 57 23.59 -4.45 27.83
CA ALA A 57 24.91 -4.10 28.35
C ALA A 57 25.64 -3.08 27.46
N THR A 58 25.52 -3.21 26.13
CA THR A 58 26.16 -2.29 25.18
C THR A 58 25.24 -1.16 24.71
N GLU A 59 23.93 -1.28 24.94
CA GLU A 59 22.88 -0.40 24.42
C GLU A 59 22.87 -0.28 22.88
N THR A 60 23.43 -1.28 22.18
CA THR A 60 23.46 -1.35 20.72
C THR A 60 22.41 -2.32 20.18
N LEU A 61 22.04 -2.16 18.91
CA LEU A 61 21.20 -3.13 18.22
C LEU A 61 21.90 -4.49 18.14
N ASN A 62 21.12 -5.55 18.28
CA ASN A 62 21.55 -6.90 17.93
C ASN A 62 21.75 -6.98 16.40
N PRO A 63 22.76 -7.71 15.89
CA PRO A 63 23.00 -7.86 14.45
C PRO A 63 21.80 -8.29 13.61
N GLU A 64 20.93 -9.18 14.10
CA GLU A 64 19.73 -9.59 13.35
C GLU A 64 18.69 -8.47 13.29
N ALA A 65 18.53 -7.71 14.38
CA ALA A 65 17.64 -6.55 14.41
C ALA A 65 18.17 -5.42 13.53
N GLU A 66 19.48 -5.16 13.59
CA GLU A 66 20.17 -4.20 12.73
C GLU A 66 19.90 -4.50 11.27
N LYS A 67 20.10 -5.75 10.84
CA LYS A 67 19.82 -6.18 9.46
C LYS A 67 18.38 -5.91 9.01
N LEU A 68 17.38 -6.22 9.85
CA LEU A 68 15.98 -5.95 9.54
C LEU A 68 15.72 -4.45 9.41
N PHE A 69 16.23 -3.65 10.36
CA PHE A 69 15.99 -2.22 10.36
C PHE A 69 16.76 -1.48 9.26
N THR A 70 17.99 -1.89 8.94
CA THR A 70 18.76 -1.37 7.80
C THR A 70 17.98 -1.57 6.50
N GLY A 71 17.40 -2.75 6.28
CA GLY A 71 16.53 -2.99 5.13
C GLY A 71 15.30 -2.08 5.10
N LEU A 72 14.76 -1.73 6.27
CA LEU A 72 13.59 -0.86 6.40
C LEU A 72 13.90 0.63 6.13
N ILE A 73 15.13 1.10 6.42
CA ILE A 73 15.48 2.53 6.35
C ILE A 73 16.53 2.92 5.29
N ASN A 74 17.36 2.00 4.81
CA ASN A 74 18.48 2.31 3.91
C ASN A 74 18.36 1.65 2.54
N TYR A 75 17.14 1.32 2.13
CA TYR A 75 16.85 0.66 0.86
C TYR A 75 17.16 1.50 -0.38
N GLU A 76 17.37 0.81 -1.50
CA GLU A 76 17.53 1.40 -2.84
C GLU A 76 16.18 1.81 -3.42
N TRP A 77 15.16 0.97 -3.25
CA TRP A 77 13.78 1.31 -3.55
C TRP A 77 12.82 0.49 -2.69
N ALA A 78 11.59 0.97 -2.55
CA ALA A 78 10.55 0.32 -1.77
C ALA A 78 9.17 0.49 -2.40
N VAL A 79 8.41 -0.60 -2.39
CA VAL A 79 6.99 -0.64 -2.73
C VAL A 79 6.20 -0.58 -1.44
N TRP A 80 5.30 0.36 -1.31
CA TRP A 80 4.52 0.52 -0.08
C TRP A 80 3.10 0.95 -0.40
N GLY A 81 2.21 0.74 0.57
CA GLY A 81 0.80 0.93 0.33
C GLY A 81 -0.09 0.69 1.52
N ILE A 82 -1.38 0.84 1.26
CA ILE A 82 -2.45 0.67 2.24
C ILE A 82 -3.50 -0.28 1.70
N VAL A 83 -3.93 -1.21 2.53
CA VAL A 83 -5.08 -2.09 2.32
C VAL A 83 -6.29 -1.44 2.98
N LEU A 84 -7.42 -1.44 2.28
CA LEU A 84 -8.72 -0.92 2.72
C LEU A 84 -9.74 -2.06 2.66
N LEU A 85 -10.26 -2.47 3.82
CA LEU A 85 -11.21 -3.58 3.96
C LEU A 85 -12.65 -3.04 3.98
N TYR A 86 -13.18 -2.70 2.80
CA TYR A 86 -14.49 -2.04 2.68
C TYR A 86 -15.66 -2.88 3.21
N ASN A 87 -15.57 -4.20 3.10
CA ASN A 87 -16.56 -5.16 3.64
C ASN A 87 -16.56 -5.24 5.18
N GLU A 88 -15.47 -4.85 5.83
CA GLU A 88 -15.34 -4.84 7.29
C GLU A 88 -15.66 -3.47 7.90
N ARG A 89 -16.25 -2.56 7.12
CA ARG A 89 -16.59 -1.21 7.58
C ARG A 89 -17.45 -1.26 8.84
N ARG A 90 -17.04 -0.51 9.87
CA ARG A 90 -17.74 -0.41 11.16
C ARG A 90 -18.19 1.04 11.39
N PRO A 91 -19.39 1.27 11.93
CA PRO A 91 -19.78 2.61 12.38
C PRO A 91 -18.77 3.12 13.42
N ILE A 92 -18.27 4.34 13.23
CA ILE A 92 -17.46 5.00 14.25
C ILE A 92 -18.40 5.80 15.15
N THR A 93 -18.26 5.62 16.46
CA THR A 93 -18.69 6.61 17.44
C THR A 93 -17.43 7.13 18.11
N ALA A 94 -17.02 8.35 17.75
CA ALA A 94 -15.85 8.98 18.36
C ALA A 94 -16.27 9.54 19.73
N ASP A 95 -16.28 8.68 20.75
CA ASP A 95 -16.45 9.08 22.14
C ASP A 95 -15.08 9.44 22.74
N LEU A 96 -14.54 10.58 22.30
CA LEU A 96 -13.23 11.07 22.75
C LEU A 96 -13.43 12.32 23.63
N PRO A 97 -12.64 12.46 24.72
CA PRO A 97 -12.59 13.70 25.49
C PRO A 97 -12.34 14.92 24.60
N LYS A 98 -13.01 16.03 24.87
CA LYS A 98 -12.95 17.25 24.03
C LYS A 98 -11.53 17.81 23.92
N GLU A 99 -10.71 17.59 24.94
CA GLU A 99 -9.30 17.96 25.01
C GLU A 99 -8.47 17.29 23.91
N LEU A 100 -8.90 16.13 23.40
CA LEU A 100 -8.22 15.45 22.30
C LEU A 100 -8.58 16.00 20.92
N PHE A 101 -9.67 16.76 20.80
CA PHE A 101 -10.11 17.30 19.52
C PHE A 101 -9.18 18.38 18.97
N GLN A 102 -8.48 19.12 19.83
CA GLN A 102 -7.48 20.12 19.41
C GLN A 102 -6.27 19.48 18.70
N TYR A 103 -5.99 18.20 19.00
CA TYR A 103 -4.91 17.44 18.37
C TYR A 103 -5.37 16.68 17.11
N GLY A 104 -6.64 16.82 16.71
CA GLY A 104 -7.17 16.18 15.50
C GLY A 104 -7.37 14.66 15.62
N VAL A 105 -7.36 14.09 16.82
CA VAL A 105 -7.47 12.63 17.07
C VAL A 105 -8.79 12.04 16.53
N GLN A 106 -9.86 12.84 16.48
CA GLN A 106 -11.11 12.46 15.81
C GLN A 106 -10.91 12.13 14.33
N TYR A 107 -9.94 12.77 13.68
CA TYR A 107 -9.54 12.47 12.32
C TYR A 107 -8.54 11.33 12.23
N ALA A 108 -8.18 10.64 13.31
CA ALA A 108 -7.43 9.39 13.27
C ALA A 108 -8.36 8.16 13.30
N VAL A 109 -9.58 8.31 13.83
CA VAL A 109 -10.58 7.23 13.84
C VAL A 109 -11.09 7.00 12.41
N ARG A 110 -11.09 5.74 11.98
CA ARG A 110 -11.51 5.33 10.63
C ARG A 110 -12.56 4.23 10.72
N ASP A 111 -13.54 4.30 9.82
CA ASP A 111 -14.68 3.38 9.73
C ASP A 111 -14.30 2.14 8.91
N ILE A 112 -13.36 2.29 7.98
CA ILE A 112 -12.80 1.21 7.18
C ILE A 112 -11.50 0.73 7.85
N PRO A 113 -11.44 -0.54 8.31
CA PRO A 113 -10.20 -1.15 8.76
C PRO A 113 -9.14 -1.13 7.66
N ARG A 114 -7.88 -0.93 8.08
CA ARG A 114 -6.75 -0.80 7.16
C ARG A 114 -5.48 -1.42 7.73
N ALA A 115 -4.64 -1.89 6.84
CA ALA A 115 -3.26 -2.29 7.12
C ALA A 115 -2.33 -1.51 6.19
N THR A 116 -1.17 -1.11 6.66
CA THR A 116 -0.12 -0.49 5.85
C THR A 116 1.02 -1.48 5.69
N PHE A 117 1.65 -1.49 4.52
CA PHE A 117 2.77 -2.39 4.26
C PHE A 117 3.87 -1.68 3.49
N MET A 118 5.05 -2.26 3.56
CA MET A 118 6.24 -1.83 2.84
C MET A 118 7.09 -3.06 2.48
N PHE A 119 7.56 -3.11 1.24
CA PHE A 119 8.53 -4.09 0.75
C PHE A 119 9.70 -3.30 0.19
N SER A 120 10.85 -3.36 0.86
CA SER A 120 12.04 -2.64 0.47
C SER A 120 13.11 -3.56 -0.07
N VAL A 121 13.91 -3.05 -1.00
CA VAL A 121 15.01 -3.77 -1.64
C VAL A 121 16.31 -3.07 -1.31
N LEU A 122 17.25 -3.82 -0.76
CA LEU A 122 18.60 -3.37 -0.48
C LEU A 122 19.56 -4.50 -0.85
N GLU A 123 20.47 -4.23 -1.80
CA GLU A 123 21.43 -5.20 -2.30
C GLU A 123 20.74 -6.51 -2.76
N HIS A 124 20.95 -7.61 -2.04
CA HIS A 124 20.41 -8.94 -2.34
C HIS A 124 19.30 -9.35 -1.37
N ARG A 125 18.58 -8.39 -0.79
CA ARG A 125 17.51 -8.65 0.18
C ARG A 125 16.24 -7.88 -0.11
N VAL A 126 15.12 -8.54 0.16
CA VAL A 126 13.80 -7.93 0.27
C VAL A 126 13.41 -7.91 1.74
N THR A 127 13.14 -6.73 2.29
CA THR A 127 12.62 -6.59 3.66
C THR A 127 11.14 -6.25 3.60
N THR A 128 10.33 -7.02 4.31
CA THR A 128 8.89 -6.87 4.37
C THR A 128 8.52 -6.32 5.73
N ALA A 129 7.69 -5.27 5.76
CA ALA A 129 7.07 -4.77 6.97
C ALA A 129 5.56 -4.60 6.78
N VAL A 130 4.78 -5.07 7.74
CA VAL A 130 3.32 -4.96 7.75
C VAL A 130 2.86 -4.37 9.08
N LEU A 131 2.21 -3.21 9.01
CA LEU A 131 1.53 -2.55 10.12
C LEU A 131 0.04 -2.87 10.07
N ALA A 132 -0.43 -3.70 11.00
CA ALA A 132 -1.84 -4.07 11.12
C ALA A 132 -2.28 -4.08 12.58
N ASN A 133 -3.46 -3.50 12.87
CA ASN A 133 -4.01 -3.44 14.22
C ASN A 133 -3.07 -2.85 15.29
N GLY A 134 -2.15 -1.98 14.89
CA GLY A 134 -1.17 -1.36 15.77
C GLY A 134 0.11 -2.16 15.98
N ASP A 135 0.24 -3.36 15.41
CA ASP A 135 1.44 -4.20 15.49
C ASP A 135 2.22 -4.11 14.17
N ILE A 136 3.56 -4.16 14.26
CA ILE A 136 4.45 -4.24 13.11
C ILE A 136 5.14 -5.60 13.10
N ASP A 137 4.95 -6.33 12.01
CA ASP A 137 5.78 -7.49 11.66
C ASP A 137 6.87 -7.08 10.66
N ILE A 138 8.10 -7.57 10.85
CA ILE A 138 9.24 -7.30 9.97
C ILE A 138 9.97 -8.61 9.66
N SER A 139 10.18 -8.89 8.38
CA SER A 139 10.92 -10.05 7.88
C SER A 139 11.88 -9.66 6.76
N SER A 140 12.90 -10.49 6.50
CA SER A 140 13.86 -10.25 5.42
C SER A 140 14.24 -11.55 4.71
N ASP A 141 14.03 -11.57 3.41
CA ASP A 141 14.31 -12.69 2.52
C ASP A 141 15.44 -12.34 1.54
N PRO A 142 16.29 -13.30 1.14
CA PRO A 142 17.18 -13.10 0.01
C PRO A 142 16.37 -12.89 -1.28
N VAL A 143 16.93 -12.15 -2.24
CA VAL A 143 16.31 -12.00 -3.57
C VAL A 143 16.25 -13.35 -4.29
N GLU A 144 15.12 -13.64 -4.95
CA GLU A 144 14.92 -14.91 -5.69
C GLU A 144 15.83 -15.03 -6.92
N GLY A 145 16.34 -13.92 -7.46
CA GLY A 145 17.19 -13.91 -8.64
C GLY A 145 17.87 -12.55 -8.86
N PRO A 146 18.84 -12.49 -9.79
CA PRO A 146 19.66 -11.30 -9.99
C PRO A 146 19.03 -10.24 -10.90
N ARG A 147 17.88 -10.54 -11.55
CA ARG A 147 17.22 -9.60 -12.46
C ARG A 147 16.13 -8.83 -11.73
N ASP A 148 15.92 -7.57 -12.08
CA ASP A 148 14.81 -6.75 -11.58
C ASP A 148 13.47 -7.47 -11.69
N SER A 149 13.19 -8.11 -12.82
CA SER A 149 11.94 -8.88 -13.02
C SER A 149 11.76 -10.07 -12.06
N ASP A 150 12.85 -10.64 -11.54
CA ASP A 150 12.77 -11.68 -10.52
C ASP A 150 12.39 -11.07 -9.15
N VAL A 151 12.98 -9.91 -8.81
CA VAL A 151 12.67 -9.14 -7.58
C VAL A 151 11.22 -8.61 -7.60
N GLU A 152 10.77 -8.07 -8.74
CA GLU A 152 9.39 -7.59 -8.92
C GLU A 152 8.37 -8.72 -8.78
N ARG A 153 8.71 -9.92 -9.26
CA ARG A 153 7.89 -11.12 -9.08
C ARG A 153 7.86 -11.58 -7.62
N GLN A 154 8.99 -11.54 -6.92
CA GLN A 154 9.06 -11.85 -5.49
C GLN A 154 8.18 -10.90 -4.68
N ILE A 155 8.30 -9.58 -4.90
CA ILE A 155 7.46 -8.56 -4.25
C ILE A 155 5.98 -8.81 -4.57
N ALA A 156 5.64 -9.16 -5.82
CA ALA A 156 4.27 -9.47 -6.19
C ALA A 156 3.69 -10.68 -5.44
N LYS A 157 4.48 -11.74 -5.21
CA LYS A 157 4.08 -12.91 -4.42
C LYS A 157 3.89 -12.55 -2.94
N ILE A 158 4.83 -11.79 -2.37
CA ILE A 158 4.74 -11.33 -0.97
C ILE A 158 3.49 -10.46 -0.81
N LEU A 159 3.28 -9.51 -1.72
CA LEU A 159 2.09 -8.66 -1.72
C LEU A 159 0.80 -9.49 -1.77
N LEU A 160 0.67 -10.48 -2.65
CA LEU A 160 -0.51 -11.36 -2.66
C LEU A 160 -0.70 -12.09 -1.33
N THR A 161 0.39 -12.53 -0.70
CA THR A 161 0.34 -13.18 0.61
C THR A 161 -0.12 -12.23 1.71
N VAL A 162 0.30 -10.96 1.66
CA VAL A 162 -0.17 -9.93 2.60
C VAL A 162 -1.65 -9.59 2.37
N LEU A 163 -2.09 -9.52 1.10
CA LEU A 163 -3.46 -9.11 0.75
C LEU A 163 -4.48 -10.24 0.88
N ASP A 164 -4.07 -11.49 0.65
CA ASP A 164 -4.90 -12.69 0.69
C ASP A 164 -4.12 -13.87 1.32
N PRO A 165 -3.84 -13.81 2.64
CA PRO A 165 -3.02 -14.83 3.31
C PRO A 165 -3.63 -16.23 3.27
N ALA A 166 -4.96 -16.31 3.18
CA ALA A 166 -5.69 -17.57 3.08
C ALA A 166 -5.84 -18.08 1.62
N GLN A 167 -5.36 -17.32 0.64
CA GLN A 167 -5.41 -17.64 -0.80
C GLN A 167 -6.82 -18.00 -1.29
N LEU A 168 -7.82 -17.24 -0.82
CA LEU A 168 -9.23 -17.47 -1.14
C LEU A 168 -9.65 -16.85 -2.48
N TRP A 169 -8.83 -15.96 -3.04
CA TRP A 169 -9.18 -15.17 -4.21
C TRP A 169 -8.35 -15.59 -5.43
N GLY A 170 -9.05 -16.01 -6.49
CA GLY A 170 -8.46 -16.21 -7.81
C GLY A 170 -8.42 -14.93 -8.65
N PRO A 171 -7.75 -14.95 -9.82
CA PRO A 171 -7.81 -13.87 -10.78
C PRO A 171 -9.25 -13.63 -11.26
N TYR A 172 -9.66 -12.36 -11.37
CA TYR A 172 -11.00 -12.02 -11.86
C TYR A 172 -11.17 -12.40 -13.35
N PRO A 173 -12.29 -13.02 -13.77
CA PRO A 173 -12.47 -13.53 -15.13
C PRO A 173 -12.78 -12.42 -16.13
N MET A 174 -11.74 -11.72 -16.58
CA MET A 174 -11.79 -10.64 -17.57
C MET A 174 -10.59 -10.65 -18.53
N PRO A 175 -10.69 -10.07 -19.73
CA PRO A 175 -9.50 -9.77 -20.53
C PRO A 175 -8.76 -8.55 -19.97
N ARG A 176 -7.45 -8.45 -20.26
CA ARG A 176 -6.68 -7.23 -20.03
C ARG A 176 -7.22 -6.10 -20.91
N VAL A 177 -7.45 -4.93 -20.33
CA VAL A 177 -7.94 -3.74 -21.02
C VAL A 177 -7.21 -2.49 -20.53
N SER A 178 -7.07 -1.49 -21.39
CA SER A 178 -6.53 -0.19 -21.00
C SER A 178 -7.52 0.91 -21.39
N ILE A 179 -7.60 1.94 -20.55
CA ILE A 179 -8.40 3.15 -20.79
C ILE A 179 -7.54 4.39 -20.52
N PRO A 180 -7.86 5.56 -21.12
CA PRO A 180 -7.24 6.82 -20.74
C PRO A 180 -7.37 7.03 -19.23
N ALA A 181 -6.32 7.55 -18.60
CA ALA A 181 -6.26 7.61 -17.15
C ALA A 181 -7.44 8.43 -16.58
N PRO A 182 -8.29 7.82 -15.73
CA PRO A 182 -9.63 8.33 -15.48
C PRO A 182 -9.69 9.54 -14.55
N HIS A 183 -8.56 9.88 -13.94
CA HIS A 183 -8.40 10.99 -12.99
C HIS A 183 -7.46 12.09 -13.50
N SER A 184 -6.76 11.87 -14.60
CA SER A 184 -5.79 12.82 -15.17
C SER A 184 -6.40 13.63 -16.32
N GLY A 185 -5.96 14.88 -16.47
CA GLY A 185 -6.36 15.75 -17.58
C GLY A 185 -7.70 16.47 -17.38
N PRO A 186 -8.12 17.30 -18.36
CA PRO A 186 -9.26 18.23 -18.21
C PRO A 186 -10.63 17.55 -18.18
N ARG A 187 -10.72 16.25 -18.50
CA ARG A 187 -11.96 15.48 -18.48
C ARG A 187 -11.81 14.31 -17.52
N LYS A 188 -12.30 14.48 -16.29
CA LYS A 188 -12.42 13.39 -15.33
C LYS A 188 -13.38 12.32 -15.89
N LEU A 189 -12.85 11.14 -16.22
CA LEU A 189 -13.60 10.03 -16.84
C LEU A 189 -14.28 9.13 -15.80
N SER A 190 -14.23 9.50 -14.52
CA SER A 190 -14.70 8.70 -13.39
C SER A 190 -15.52 9.52 -12.41
N ALA A 191 -16.56 8.87 -11.89
CA ALA A 191 -17.31 9.34 -10.72
C ALA A 191 -16.95 8.47 -9.50
N PRO A 192 -17.09 9.01 -8.27
CA PRO A 192 -16.92 8.21 -7.06
C PRO A 192 -17.80 6.95 -7.10
N ARG A 193 -17.26 5.82 -6.61
CA ARG A 193 -18.07 4.61 -6.43
C ARG A 193 -19.10 4.83 -5.34
N THR A 194 -20.24 4.17 -5.48
CA THR A 194 -21.37 4.27 -4.56
C THR A 194 -21.96 2.90 -4.28
N ALA A 195 -22.35 2.68 -3.02
CA ALA A 195 -23.06 1.48 -2.61
C ALA A 195 -24.53 1.50 -3.06
N ASP A 196 -25.12 2.69 -3.28
CA ASP A 196 -26.52 2.83 -3.70
C ASP A 196 -26.73 2.26 -5.12
N PRO A 197 -27.63 1.27 -5.30
CA PRO A 197 -27.88 0.65 -6.60
C PRO A 197 -28.36 1.62 -7.70
N LYS A 198 -29.15 2.66 -7.36
CA LYS A 198 -29.66 3.64 -8.33
C LYS A 198 -28.53 4.56 -8.80
N GLU A 199 -27.76 5.10 -7.86
CA GLU A 199 -26.60 5.93 -8.20
C GLU A 199 -25.52 5.11 -8.93
N ARG A 200 -25.35 3.83 -8.58
CA ARG A 200 -24.42 2.93 -9.29
C ARG A 200 -24.78 2.79 -10.76
N LYS A 201 -26.06 2.63 -11.10
CA LYS A 201 -26.51 2.58 -12.51
C LYS A 201 -26.18 3.88 -13.25
N LYS A 202 -26.33 5.03 -12.60
CA LYS A 202 -25.99 6.35 -13.16
C LYS A 202 -24.48 6.54 -13.35
N VAL A 203 -23.67 6.08 -12.39
CA VAL A 203 -22.20 6.06 -12.52
C VAL A 203 -21.77 5.19 -13.70
N VAL A 204 -22.30 3.97 -13.81
CA VAL A 204 -22.00 3.06 -14.94
C VAL A 204 -22.35 3.69 -16.28
N SER A 205 -23.55 4.27 -16.43
CA SER A 205 -23.99 4.84 -17.71
C SER A 205 -23.18 6.08 -18.10
N SER A 206 -22.92 6.98 -17.16
CA SER A 206 -22.14 8.21 -17.39
C SER A 206 -20.67 7.91 -17.72
N THR A 207 -20.00 7.04 -16.96
CA THR A 207 -18.62 6.63 -17.27
C THR A 207 -18.52 5.94 -18.62
N THR A 208 -19.45 5.03 -18.95
CA THR A 208 -19.45 4.35 -20.26
C THR A 208 -19.63 5.34 -21.42
N ALA A 209 -20.48 6.36 -21.26
CA ALA A 209 -20.67 7.40 -22.26
C ALA A 209 -19.40 8.25 -22.45
N GLN A 210 -18.73 8.63 -21.36
CA GLN A 210 -17.47 9.38 -21.39
C GLN A 210 -16.34 8.59 -22.07
N LEU A 211 -16.19 7.30 -21.74
CA LEU A 211 -15.21 6.42 -22.38
C LEU A 211 -15.50 6.27 -23.88
N ARG A 212 -16.78 6.21 -24.28
CA ARG A 212 -17.16 6.20 -25.69
C ARG A 212 -16.76 7.48 -26.40
N SER A 213 -17.01 8.65 -25.80
CA SER A 213 -16.58 9.93 -26.35
C SER A 213 -15.05 10.09 -26.40
N ALA A 214 -14.33 9.35 -25.55
CA ALA A 214 -12.87 9.29 -25.55
C ALA A 214 -12.30 8.25 -26.56
N GLY A 215 -13.14 7.62 -27.38
CA GLY A 215 -12.69 6.66 -28.40
C GLY A 215 -12.31 5.27 -27.88
N VAL A 216 -12.63 4.96 -26.61
CA VAL A 216 -12.33 3.65 -26.02
C VAL A 216 -13.15 2.54 -26.68
N SER A 217 -12.50 1.40 -26.96
CA SER A 217 -13.11 0.26 -27.64
C SER A 217 -14.35 -0.28 -26.92
N THR A 218 -15.29 -0.88 -27.67
CA THR A 218 -16.50 -1.48 -27.09
C THR A 218 -16.17 -2.56 -26.04
N GLN A 219 -15.14 -3.37 -26.27
CA GLN A 219 -14.69 -4.40 -25.34
C GLN A 219 -14.18 -3.79 -24.03
N SER A 220 -13.27 -2.82 -24.09
CA SER A 220 -12.74 -2.15 -22.89
C SER A 220 -13.86 -1.46 -22.10
N ARG A 221 -14.79 -0.79 -22.78
CA ARG A 221 -15.96 -0.18 -22.12
C ARG A 221 -16.84 -1.21 -21.42
N ALA A 222 -17.07 -2.37 -22.02
CA ALA A 222 -17.88 -3.43 -21.43
C ALA A 222 -17.24 -3.98 -20.14
N VAL A 223 -15.92 -4.18 -20.15
CA VAL A 223 -15.17 -4.61 -18.97
C VAL A 223 -15.26 -3.57 -17.85
N ILE A 224 -15.00 -2.29 -18.14
CA ILE A 224 -15.10 -1.24 -17.11
C ILE A 224 -16.52 -1.12 -16.56
N ALA A 225 -17.54 -1.20 -17.42
CA ALA A 225 -18.93 -1.21 -16.99
C ALA A 225 -19.25 -2.40 -16.08
N GLU A 226 -18.66 -3.57 -16.32
CA GLU A 226 -18.79 -4.74 -15.45
C GLU A 226 -18.13 -4.50 -14.08
N LEU A 227 -16.88 -4.05 -14.05
CA LEU A 227 -16.16 -3.76 -12.80
C LEU A 227 -16.85 -2.68 -11.96
N LEU A 228 -17.52 -1.71 -12.59
CA LEU A 228 -18.31 -0.69 -11.90
C LEU A 228 -19.62 -1.23 -11.29
N ARG A 229 -20.12 -2.38 -11.76
CA ARG A 229 -21.32 -3.03 -11.22
C ARG A 229 -21.02 -3.94 -10.04
N GLN A 230 -19.84 -4.58 -10.02
CA GLN A 230 -19.44 -5.47 -8.93
C GLN A 230 -19.19 -4.71 -7.63
N ASP A 231 -19.30 -5.41 -6.50
CA ASP A 231 -18.95 -4.86 -5.19
C ASP A 231 -17.44 -4.99 -4.99
N ASN A 232 -16.77 -3.86 -4.73
CA ASN A 232 -15.34 -3.86 -4.39
C ASN A 232 -15.22 -4.04 -2.88
N VAL A 233 -14.94 -5.26 -2.43
CA VAL A 233 -14.98 -5.63 -1.01
C VAL A 233 -13.70 -5.26 -0.26
N ALA A 234 -12.58 -5.17 -0.97
CA ALA A 234 -11.32 -4.69 -0.45
C ALA A 234 -10.47 -4.09 -1.57
N ALA A 235 -9.54 -3.20 -1.24
CA ALA A 235 -8.56 -2.71 -2.19
C ALA A 235 -7.21 -2.42 -1.54
N ALA A 236 -6.12 -2.62 -2.28
CA ALA A 236 -4.81 -2.07 -1.95
C ALA A 236 -4.46 -0.93 -2.90
N GLN A 237 -3.89 0.14 -2.37
CA GLN A 237 -3.26 1.21 -3.14
C GLN A 237 -1.77 1.16 -2.90
N ILE A 238 -0.99 1.14 -3.98
CA ILE A 238 0.43 0.81 -3.94
C ILE A 238 1.21 1.85 -4.74
N THR A 239 2.30 2.33 -4.19
CA THR A 239 3.22 3.24 -4.86
C THR A 239 4.66 2.78 -4.63
N VAL A 240 5.61 3.51 -5.21
CA VAL A 240 7.03 3.21 -5.12
C VAL A 240 7.82 4.45 -4.73
N THR A 241 8.84 4.23 -3.93
CA THR A 241 9.83 5.23 -3.55
C THR A 241 11.21 4.72 -3.91
N CYS A 242 12.03 5.54 -4.57
CA CYS A 242 13.42 5.22 -4.87
C CYS A 242 14.35 6.14 -4.08
N ALA A 243 15.45 5.60 -3.57
CA ALA A 243 16.53 6.38 -2.99
C ALA A 243 17.24 7.17 -4.09
N THR A 244 17.67 8.38 -3.75
CA THR A 244 18.46 9.26 -4.60
C THR A 244 19.63 9.83 -3.79
N PRO A 245 20.65 10.42 -4.44
CA PRO A 245 21.74 11.06 -3.71
C PRO A 245 21.31 12.16 -2.74
N THR A 246 20.12 12.75 -2.93
CA THR A 246 19.62 13.88 -2.14
C THR A 246 18.42 13.54 -1.25
N GLY A 247 18.00 12.28 -1.20
CA GLY A 247 16.85 11.85 -0.39
C GLY A 247 16.11 10.66 -0.99
N ARG A 248 14.78 10.72 -0.95
CA ARG A 248 13.88 9.69 -1.49
C ARG A 248 12.83 10.32 -2.38
N SER A 249 12.69 9.79 -3.60
CA SER A 249 11.77 10.29 -4.61
C SER A 249 10.52 9.42 -4.71
N THR A 250 9.35 10.06 -4.80
CA THR A 250 8.05 9.43 -5.10
C THR A 250 7.29 10.33 -6.06
N ALA A 251 6.57 9.75 -7.02
CA ALA A 251 5.84 10.51 -8.04
C ALA A 251 4.34 10.62 -7.72
N HIS A 252 3.79 11.82 -7.87
CA HIS A 252 2.35 12.06 -7.86
C HIS A 252 1.68 11.35 -9.05
N GLU A 253 0.42 10.94 -8.87
CA GLU A 253 -0.38 10.23 -9.87
C GLU A 253 0.26 8.93 -10.42
N ASN A 254 1.23 8.37 -9.70
CA ASN A 254 1.93 7.14 -10.05
C ASN A 254 1.68 6.06 -8.97
N ALA A 255 0.56 5.35 -9.12
CA ALA A 255 0.14 4.32 -8.18
C ALA A 255 -0.58 3.17 -8.89
N ALA A 256 -0.38 1.96 -8.38
CA ALA A 256 -1.14 0.78 -8.75
C ALA A 256 -2.24 0.50 -7.72
N GLY A 257 -3.27 -0.20 -8.16
CA GLY A 257 -4.38 -0.67 -7.36
C GLY A 257 -4.54 -2.18 -7.47
N VAL A 258 -4.86 -2.83 -6.36
CA VAL A 258 -5.28 -4.23 -6.32
C VAL A 258 -6.69 -4.24 -5.79
N LEU A 259 -7.65 -4.73 -6.56
CA LEU A 259 -9.08 -4.62 -6.29
C LEU A 259 -9.65 -6.03 -6.10
N PHE A 260 -10.38 -6.23 -5.00
CA PHE A 260 -11.05 -7.48 -4.70
C PHE A 260 -12.54 -7.31 -4.97
N PHE A 261 -13.03 -7.95 -6.03
CA PHE A 261 -14.43 -7.87 -6.40
C PHE A 261 -15.20 -9.07 -5.88
N GLY A 262 -16.23 -8.82 -5.08
CA GLY A 262 -17.22 -9.81 -4.66
C GLY A 262 -18.54 -9.67 -5.44
N GLY A 263 -19.38 -10.71 -5.39
CA GLY A 263 -20.71 -10.72 -6.00
C GLY A 263 -20.86 -11.84 -7.04
N THR A 264 -21.47 -11.50 -8.19
CA THR A 264 -21.75 -12.48 -9.27
C THR A 264 -20.51 -13.10 -9.89
N LYS A 265 -19.42 -12.32 -9.93
CA LYS A 265 -18.09 -12.76 -10.32
C LYS A 265 -17.15 -12.35 -9.21
N THR A 266 -16.27 -13.25 -8.83
CA THR A 266 -15.31 -13.03 -7.75
C THR A 266 -13.89 -13.06 -8.29
N GLY A 267 -13.03 -12.20 -7.76
CA GLY A 267 -11.60 -12.31 -8.01
C GLY A 267 -10.85 -10.98 -7.89
N ILE A 268 -9.54 -11.09 -8.08
CA ILE A 268 -8.60 -9.97 -7.99
C ILE A 268 -8.46 -9.31 -9.36
N VAL A 269 -8.45 -7.98 -9.38
CA VAL A 269 -8.07 -7.16 -10.54
C VAL A 269 -6.89 -6.28 -10.14
N VAL A 270 -5.89 -6.20 -11.00
CA VAL A 270 -4.77 -5.28 -10.84
C VAL A 270 -4.95 -4.14 -11.81
N SER A 271 -4.79 -2.91 -11.32
CA SER A 271 -4.81 -1.70 -12.12
C SER A 271 -3.50 -0.93 -11.96
N TYR A 272 -2.91 -0.43 -13.03
CA TYR A 272 -1.64 0.29 -12.95
C TYR A 272 -1.48 1.27 -14.11
N PRO A 273 -0.70 2.35 -13.91
CA PRO A 273 -0.47 3.34 -14.95
C PRO A 273 0.36 2.73 -16.08
N VAL A 274 0.05 3.11 -17.30
CA VAL A 274 0.89 2.85 -18.47
C VAL A 274 0.96 4.12 -19.31
N ARG A 275 2.09 4.35 -19.96
CA ARG A 275 2.21 5.42 -20.95
C ARG A 275 1.93 4.83 -22.33
N ALA A 276 0.99 5.43 -23.04
CA ALA A 276 0.79 5.10 -24.44
C ALA A 276 1.93 5.69 -25.29
N VAL A 277 2.01 5.30 -26.56
CA VAL A 277 3.01 5.81 -27.52
C VAL A 277 2.94 7.34 -27.65
N ASP A 278 1.75 7.93 -27.48
CA ASP A 278 1.51 9.37 -27.48
C ASP A 278 1.86 10.06 -26.15
N GLN A 279 2.53 9.36 -25.23
CA GLN A 279 2.91 9.79 -23.89
C GLN A 279 1.73 10.19 -22.98
N ARG A 280 0.49 9.98 -23.41
CA ARG A 280 -0.67 10.25 -22.57
C ARG A 280 -0.76 9.21 -21.46
N PRO A 281 -1.24 9.58 -20.27
CA PRO A 281 -1.44 8.65 -19.17
C PRO A 281 -2.65 7.75 -19.46
N TRP A 282 -2.44 6.44 -19.31
CA TRP A 282 -3.47 5.41 -19.40
C TRP A 282 -3.43 4.56 -18.14
N VAL A 283 -4.52 3.86 -17.85
CA VAL A 283 -4.58 2.84 -16.80
C VAL A 283 -4.94 1.51 -17.44
N THR A 284 -4.13 0.50 -17.17
CA THR A 284 -4.42 -0.89 -17.51
C THR A 284 -5.17 -1.55 -16.37
N TYR A 285 -6.13 -2.40 -16.68
CA TYR A 285 -6.82 -3.32 -15.78
C TYR A 285 -6.64 -4.74 -16.31
N GLU A 286 -6.22 -5.67 -15.47
CA GLU A 286 -6.07 -7.08 -15.86
C GLU A 286 -6.35 -8.04 -14.68
N PRO A 287 -6.57 -9.35 -14.95
CA PRO A 287 -6.74 -10.35 -13.90
C PRO A 287 -5.56 -10.37 -12.94
N GLY A 288 -5.85 -10.33 -11.63
CA GLY A 288 -4.86 -10.30 -10.57
C GLY A 288 -4.15 -11.63 -10.38
N SER A 289 -2.87 -11.64 -10.71
CA SER A 289 -1.90 -12.72 -10.62
C SER A 289 -0.54 -12.14 -10.20
N ALA A 290 0.38 -13.00 -9.75
CA ALA A 290 1.75 -12.57 -9.43
C ALA A 290 2.42 -11.87 -10.62
N GLU A 291 2.18 -12.35 -11.83
CA GLU A 291 2.74 -11.79 -13.07
C GLU A 291 2.16 -10.41 -13.39
N SER A 292 0.85 -10.21 -13.22
CA SER A 292 0.23 -8.89 -13.40
C SER A 292 0.66 -7.88 -12.35
N LEU A 293 0.87 -8.34 -11.12
CA LEU A 293 1.37 -7.50 -10.02
C LEU A 293 2.83 -7.14 -10.24
N ALA A 294 3.66 -8.07 -10.70
CA ALA A 294 5.03 -7.78 -11.07
C ALA A 294 5.10 -6.70 -12.17
N ARG A 295 4.23 -6.82 -13.20
CA ARG A 295 4.07 -5.77 -14.22
C ARG A 295 3.62 -4.44 -13.63
N ALA A 296 2.73 -4.44 -12.65
CA ALA A 296 2.29 -3.23 -11.99
C ALA A 296 3.43 -2.56 -11.18
N VAL A 297 4.25 -3.35 -10.48
CA VAL A 297 5.44 -2.87 -9.76
C VAL A 297 6.46 -2.29 -10.74
N ALA A 298 6.76 -2.99 -11.83
CA ALA A 298 7.63 -2.49 -12.89
C ALA A 298 7.10 -1.17 -13.46
N ALA A 299 5.81 -1.10 -13.78
CA ALA A 299 5.19 0.08 -14.38
C ALA A 299 5.22 1.32 -13.47
N ILE A 300 5.04 1.16 -12.15
CA ILE A 300 5.18 2.29 -11.23
C ILE A 300 6.65 2.69 -11.02
N ARG A 301 7.62 1.76 -11.11
CA ARG A 301 9.05 2.10 -11.10
C ARG A 301 9.43 2.91 -12.33
N GLU A 302 9.13 2.40 -13.52
CA GLU A 302 9.33 3.11 -14.79
C GLU A 302 8.59 4.45 -14.82
N GLY A 303 7.38 4.49 -14.24
CA GLY A 303 6.57 5.70 -14.12
C GLY A 303 7.21 6.79 -13.27
N LEU A 304 7.95 6.42 -12.22
CA LEU A 304 8.72 7.35 -11.38
C LEU A 304 9.94 7.89 -12.14
N ASP A 305 10.68 7.03 -12.83
CA ASP A 305 11.86 7.45 -13.62
C ASP A 305 11.49 8.40 -14.77
N ALA A 306 10.30 8.21 -15.35
CA ALA A 306 9.78 9.05 -16.43
C ALA A 306 8.93 10.24 -15.96
N ALA A 307 8.74 10.43 -14.64
CA ALA A 307 7.86 11.47 -14.11
C ALA A 307 8.40 12.87 -14.43
N ASP A 308 7.46 13.82 -14.65
CA ASP A 308 7.83 15.24 -14.70
C ASP A 308 8.45 15.64 -13.36
N PRO A 309 9.58 16.39 -13.32
CA PRO A 309 10.14 16.89 -12.07
C PRO A 309 9.13 17.59 -11.15
N ALA A 310 8.13 18.29 -11.71
CA ALA A 310 7.07 18.94 -10.92
C ALA A 310 6.12 17.93 -10.23
N ALA A 311 6.08 16.69 -10.71
CA ALA A 311 5.31 15.60 -10.12
C ALA A 311 6.13 14.77 -9.12
N ILE A 312 7.42 15.05 -8.93
CA ILE A 312 8.28 14.32 -7.98
C ILE A 312 8.30 15.04 -6.64
N THR A 313 7.97 14.33 -5.57
CA THR A 313 8.28 14.73 -4.20
C THR A 313 9.59 14.09 -3.78
N VAL A 314 10.55 14.89 -3.32
CA VAL A 314 11.79 14.43 -2.67
C VAL A 314 11.69 14.68 -1.17
N ARG A 315 11.96 13.67 -0.35
CA ARG A 315 12.00 13.75 1.12
C ARG A 315 13.32 13.25 1.68
#